data_AF-A0A672H032-F1
#
_entry.id   AF-A0A672H032-F1
#
_cell.length_a   1.000
_cell.length_b   1.000
_cell.length_c   1.000
_cell.angle_alpha   90.00
_cell.angle_beta   90.00
_cell.angle_gamma   90.00
#
_symmetry.space_group_name_H-M   'P 1'
#
loop_
_entity.id
_entity.type
_entity.pdbx_description
1 polymer ?
#
loop_
_entity_poly.entity_id
_entity_poly.type
_entity_poly.pdbx_seq_one_letter_code
_entity_poly.pdbx_strand_id
1 'polypeptide(L)'
;TSTMRWARLDETSPHILMHHFTVPSSDSGGRFFCCFTLISEPIPEEHIIDYYTTHSSCPRHAYVFVTTSFVNLCVDPNQPWVISIKNNLDKKNSPP
;
A
#
# COMPACT_ATOMS: atom_id res chain seq x y z
N THR A 1 -11.55 40.99 30.66
CA THR A 1 -10.97 40.27 31.80
C THR A 1 -11.55 38.87 31.82
N SER A 2 -10.83 37.88 31.29
CA SER A 2 -11.29 36.48 31.29
C SER A 2 -10.06 35.58 31.23
N THR A 3 -9.47 35.33 32.39
CA THR A 3 -8.38 34.37 32.55
C THR A 3 -8.98 32.97 32.60
N MET A 4 -9.17 32.35 31.44
CA MET A 4 -9.49 30.93 31.38
C MET A 4 -8.23 30.11 31.71
N ARG A 5 -8.13 29.73 32.98
CA ARG A 5 -7.31 28.63 33.49
C ARG A 5 -7.83 27.32 32.90
N TRP A 6 -6.97 26.57 32.21
CA TRP A 6 -7.16 25.12 32.08
C TRP A 6 -5.99 24.43 32.76
N ALA A 7 -6.34 23.49 33.63
CA ALA A 7 -5.42 22.76 34.49
C ALA A 7 -4.56 21.81 33.66
N ARG A 8 -3.25 21.80 33.92
CA ARG A 8 -2.40 20.64 33.63
C ARG A 8 -2.86 19.51 34.54
N LEU A 9 -3.32 18.41 33.96
CA LEU A 9 -3.22 17.12 34.63
C LEU A 9 -1.89 16.51 34.21
N ASP A 10 -0.96 16.60 35.14
CA ASP A 10 0.28 15.83 35.20
C ASP A 10 -0.11 14.44 35.73
N GLU A 11 0.05 13.40 34.93
CA GLU A 11 -0.10 12.00 35.40
C GLU A 11 1.20 11.24 35.12
N THR A 12 2.19 11.52 35.97
CA THR A 12 3.41 10.73 36.12
C THR A 12 3.13 9.52 37.04
N SER A 13 2.85 8.34 36.42
CA SER A 13 3.18 6.91 36.75
C SER A 13 3.35 6.46 38.24
N PRO A 14 3.03 5.22 38.73
CA PRO A 14 3.26 3.92 38.06
C PRO A 14 2.38 2.67 38.45
N HIS A 15 2.62 1.55 37.74
CA HIS A 15 2.33 0.13 38.05
C HIS A 15 0.99 -0.57 37.67
N ILE A 16 1.10 -1.39 36.61
CA ILE A 16 0.62 -2.79 36.47
C ILE A 16 -0.87 -3.03 36.14
N LEU A 17 -1.17 -3.28 34.85
CA LEU A 17 -1.56 -4.61 34.35
C LEU A 17 -1.53 -4.63 32.81
N MET A 18 -0.77 -5.55 32.22
CA MET A 18 -0.62 -5.75 30.78
C MET A 18 -1.90 -6.32 30.16
N HIS A 19 -2.93 -5.52 29.87
CA HIS A 19 -3.98 -5.92 28.91
C HIS A 19 -4.47 -4.69 28.12
N HIS A 20 -4.15 -4.69 26.83
CA HIS A 20 -4.41 -3.66 25.81
C HIS A 20 -3.62 -2.35 25.92
N PHE A 21 -2.53 -2.29 25.16
CA PHE A 21 -1.95 -1.04 24.69
C PHE A 21 -2.79 -0.56 23.48
N THR A 22 -3.88 0.18 23.71
CA THR A 22 -4.51 0.93 22.62
C THR A 22 -3.62 2.13 22.33
N VAL A 23 -2.73 2.00 21.35
CA VAL A 23 -2.14 3.18 20.73
C VAL A 23 -3.29 4.04 20.21
N PRO A 24 -3.37 5.34 20.55
CA PRO A 24 -4.15 6.25 19.74
C PRO A 24 -3.41 6.32 18.41
N SER A 25 -3.81 5.48 17.46
CA SER A 25 -3.45 5.66 16.06
C SER A 25 -3.90 7.07 15.71
N SER A 26 -2.95 8.00 15.58
CA SER A 26 -3.17 9.23 14.85
C SER A 26 -3.55 8.81 13.44
N ASP A 27 -4.84 8.62 13.20
CA ASP A 27 -5.36 8.27 11.89
C ASP A 27 -5.23 9.49 10.99
N SER A 28 -4.06 9.57 10.37
CA SER A 28 -3.90 10.07 9.01
C SER A 28 -3.51 8.88 8.12
N GLY A 29 -4.08 7.70 8.39
CA GLY A 29 -3.66 6.41 7.85
C GLY A 29 -4.47 6.01 6.64
N GLY A 30 -4.23 6.66 5.49
CA GLY A 30 -4.72 6.15 4.22
C GLY A 30 -4.34 4.67 4.08
N ARG A 31 -5.33 3.76 4.00
CA ARG A 31 -5.06 2.33 3.78
C ARG A 31 -4.52 2.16 2.37
N PHE A 32 -3.19 2.16 2.24
CA PHE A 32 -2.54 1.88 0.98
C PHE A 32 -2.61 0.39 0.65
N PHE A 33 -2.85 0.06 -0.61
CA PHE A 33 -2.74 -1.32 -1.08
C PHE A 33 -1.26 -1.72 -1.15
N CYS A 34 -0.86 -2.71 -0.35
CA CYS A 34 0.51 -3.22 -0.31
C CYS A 34 0.54 -4.71 -0.64
N CYS A 35 1.57 -5.12 -1.38
CA CYS A 35 1.80 -6.51 -1.76
C CYS A 35 2.73 -7.20 -0.76
N PHE A 36 2.25 -8.27 -0.11
CA PHE A 36 3.05 -9.11 0.79
C PHE A 36 3.60 -10.36 0.09
N THR A 37 2.98 -10.77 -1.00
CA THR A 37 3.37 -11.93 -1.82
C THR A 37 3.38 -11.52 -3.27
N LEU A 38 4.36 -12.05 -4.03
CA LEU A 38 4.54 -11.76 -5.44
C LEU A 38 4.42 -13.05 -6.23
N ILE A 39 3.78 -12.96 -7.39
CA ILE A 39 3.70 -14.05 -8.36
C ILE A 39 4.97 -14.03 -9.19
N SER A 40 5.66 -15.17 -9.22
CA SER A 40 6.86 -15.38 -10.04
C SER A 40 6.54 -16.01 -11.39
N GLU A 41 5.40 -16.68 -11.50
CA GLU A 41 4.98 -17.39 -12.71
C GLU A 41 4.48 -16.41 -13.78
N PRO A 42 4.86 -16.59 -15.06
CA PRO A 42 4.42 -15.71 -16.13
C PRO A 42 2.91 -15.81 -16.35
N ILE A 43 2.29 -14.64 -16.48
CA ILE A 43 0.86 -14.49 -16.79
C ILE A 43 0.75 -14.09 -18.27
N PRO A 44 -0.17 -14.70 -19.05
CA PRO A 44 -0.38 -14.31 -20.43
C PRO A 44 -0.87 -12.85 -20.52
N GLU A 45 -0.19 -12.05 -21.35
CA GLU A 45 -0.42 -10.60 -21.48
C GLU A 45 -1.85 -10.25 -21.91
N GLU A 46 -2.48 -11.11 -22.71
CA GLU A 46 -3.86 -10.93 -23.20
C GLU A 46 -4.90 -10.78 -22.08
N HIS A 47 -4.59 -11.30 -20.89
CA HIS A 47 -5.47 -11.21 -19.72
C HIS A 47 -5.23 -9.96 -18.88
N ILE A 48 -4.23 -9.13 -19.19
CA ILE A 48 -3.85 -7.95 -18.40
C ILE A 48 -4.29 -6.69 -19.13
N ILE A 49 -5.15 -5.92 -18.48
CA ILE A 49 -5.75 -4.71 -19.07
C ILE A 49 -5.06 -3.44 -18.63
N ASP A 50 -4.46 -3.44 -17.43
CA ASP A 50 -3.80 -2.28 -16.87
C ASP A 50 -2.81 -2.70 -15.78
N TYR A 51 -2.00 -1.76 -15.31
CA TYR A 51 -1.13 -1.95 -14.17
C TYR A 51 -0.96 -0.68 -13.35
N TYR A 52 -0.65 -0.86 -12.06
CA TYR A 52 -0.24 0.23 -11.18
C TYR A 52 0.86 -0.20 -10.23
N THR A 53 1.51 0.76 -9.58
CA THR A 53 2.57 0.52 -8.60
C THR A 53 2.02 0.64 -7.19
N THR A 54 2.49 -0.20 -6.28
CA THR A 54 2.19 -0.05 -4.84
C THR A 54 2.63 1.31 -4.30
N HIS A 55 1.96 1.79 -3.25
CA HIS A 55 2.32 3.07 -2.63
C HIS A 55 3.76 3.06 -2.07
N SER A 56 4.42 4.21 -2.03
CA SER A 56 5.80 4.35 -1.53
C SER A 56 5.95 4.02 -0.04
N SER A 57 4.86 4.14 0.74
CA SER A 57 4.82 3.73 2.15
C SER A 57 4.77 2.21 2.34
N CYS A 58 4.58 1.43 1.28
CA CYS A 58 4.58 -0.02 1.38
C CYS A 58 6.01 -0.53 1.63
N PRO A 59 6.18 -1.55 2.49
CA PRO A 59 7.50 -2.11 2.80
C PRO A 59 8.14 -2.83 1.60
N ARG A 60 7.32 -3.22 0.62
CA ARG A 60 7.74 -3.89 -0.60
C ARG A 60 7.20 -3.14 -1.80
N HIS A 61 8.10 -2.78 -2.71
CA HIS A 61 7.78 -2.23 -4.01
C HIS A 61 7.34 -3.36 -4.95
N ALA A 62 6.17 -3.24 -5.55
CA ALA A 62 5.63 -4.20 -6.50
C ALA A 62 4.79 -3.52 -7.58
N TYR A 63 4.71 -4.16 -8.74
CA TYR A 63 3.66 -3.85 -9.71
C TYR A 63 2.43 -4.69 -9.41
N VAL A 64 1.27 -4.12 -9.70
CA VAL A 64 -0.02 -4.77 -9.57
C VAL A 64 -0.66 -4.78 -10.94
N PHE A 65 -0.82 -5.97 -11.50
CA PHE A 65 -1.51 -6.18 -12.77
C PHE A 65 -3.00 -6.31 -12.52
N VAL A 66 -3.78 -5.55 -13.27
CA VAL A 66 -5.24 -5.63 -13.29
C VAL A 66 -5.61 -6.52 -14.46
N THR A 67 -6.29 -7.63 -14.16
CA THR A 67 -6.73 -8.57 -15.18
C THR A 67 -8.08 -8.16 -15.78
N THR A 68 -8.44 -8.76 -16.92
CA THR A 68 -9.78 -8.62 -17.53
C THR A 68 -10.92 -9.02 -16.59
N SER A 69 -10.63 -9.90 -15.62
CA SER A 69 -11.57 -10.29 -14.55
C SER A 69 -11.57 -9.34 -13.35
N PHE A 70 -10.93 -8.17 -13.48
CA PHE A 70 -10.75 -7.16 -12.43
C PHE A 70 -10.05 -7.69 -11.15
N VAL A 71 -9.25 -8.74 -11.30
CA VAL A 71 -8.41 -9.28 -10.23
C VAL A 71 -7.06 -8.57 -10.24
N ASN A 72 -6.61 -8.13 -9.06
CA ASN A 72 -5.32 -7.52 -8.82
C ASN A 72 -4.27 -8.57 -8.49
N LEU A 73 -3.21 -8.62 -9.29
CA LEU A 73 -2.13 -9.58 -9.17
C LEU A 73 -0.83 -8.86 -8.85
N CYS A 74 -0.30 -9.10 -7.65
CA CYS A 74 1.00 -8.59 -7.23
C CYS A 74 2.13 -9.36 -7.95
N VAL A 75 2.97 -8.65 -8.69
CA VAL A 75 4.06 -9.22 -9.49
C VAL A 75 5.40 -8.58 -9.16
N ASP A 76 6.47 -9.35 -9.33
CA ASP A 76 7.82 -8.89 -9.01
C ASP A 76 8.39 -7.99 -10.12
N PRO A 77 8.80 -6.75 -9.80
CA PRO A 77 9.30 -5.80 -10.81
C PRO A 77 10.63 -6.21 -11.44
N ASN A 78 11.35 -7.18 -10.87
CA ASN A 78 12.61 -7.68 -11.38
C ASN A 78 12.44 -8.83 -12.39
N GLN A 79 11.21 -9.33 -12.58
CA GLN A 79 10.96 -10.41 -13.53
C GLN A 79 10.91 -9.89 -14.96
N PRO A 80 11.62 -10.53 -15.92
CA PRO A 80 11.72 -10.03 -17.29
C PRO A 80 10.36 -10.01 -18.00
N TRP A 81 9.48 -10.98 -17.72
CA TRP A 81 8.13 -11.03 -18.29
C TRP A 81 7.25 -9.88 -17.77
N VAL A 82 7.40 -9.49 -16.50
CA VAL A 82 6.69 -8.35 -15.90
C VAL A 82 7.10 -7.05 -16.60
N ILE A 83 8.39 -6.85 -16.81
CA ILE A 83 8.93 -5.66 -17.49
C ILE A 83 8.43 -5.60 -18.93
N SER A 84 8.39 -6.74 -19.64
CA SER A 84 7.87 -6.80 -21.01
C SER A 84 6.40 -6.38 -21.10
N ILE A 85 5.55 -6.94 -20.23
CA ILE A 85 4.12 -6.64 -20.21
C ILE A 85 3.87 -5.18 -19.85
N LYS A 86 4.57 -4.66 -18.83
CA LYS A 86 4.51 -3.25 -18.45
C LYS A 86 4.80 -2.33 -19.64
N ASN A 87 5.89 -2.59 -20.36
CA ASN A 87 6.29 -1.77 -21.52
C ASN A 87 5.26 -1.83 -22.65
N ASN A 88 4.58 -2.97 -22.84
CA ASN A 88 3.52 -3.09 -23.83
C ASN A 88 2.27 -2.31 -23.40
N LEU A 89 1.92 -2.34 -22.12
CA LEU A 89 0.84 -1.52 -21.55
C LEU A 89 1.16 -0.02 -21.67
N ASP A 90 2.40 0.40 -21.41
CA ASP A 90 2.83 1.80 -21.55
C ASP A 90 2.65 2.31 -22.98
N LYS A 91 3.02 1.50 -23.98
CA LYS A 91 2.82 1.84 -25.39
C LYS A 91 1.34 1.97 -25.75
N LYS A 92 0.49 1.09 -25.20
CA LYS A 92 -0.96 1.10 -25.43
C LYS A 92 -1.64 2.29 -24.78
N ASN A 93 -1.16 2.72 -23.61
CA ASN A 93 -1.70 3.85 -22.85
C ASN A 93 -1.15 5.21 -23.32
N SER A 94 -0.13 5.24 -24.20
CA SER A 94 0.33 6.49 -24.79
C SER A 94 -0.76 7.07 -25.71
N PRO A 95 -1.15 8.35 -25.53
CA PRO A 95 -1.97 9.03 -26.52
C PRO A 95 -1.25 9.05 -27.89
N PRO A 96 -2.01 9.05 -29.00
CA PRO A 96 -1.46 9.08 -30.36
C PRO A 96 -0.68 10.37 -30.66
#